data_AF-A0A558BVW4-F1
#
_entry.id   AF-A0A558BVW4-F1
#
_cell.length_a   1.000
_cell.length_b   1.000
_cell.length_c   1.000
_cell.angle_alpha   90.00
_cell.angle_beta   90.00
_cell.angle_gamma   90.00
#
_symmetry.space_group_name_H-M   'P 1'
#
loop_
_entity.id
_entity.type
_entity.pdbx_description
1 polymer ?
#
loop_
_entity_poly.entity_id
_entity_poly.type
_entity_poly.pdbx_seq_one_letter_code
_entity_poly.pdbx_strand_id
1 'polypeptide(L)'
;MKKLLFLGACLVALASSPVVAQTGGADVVVVRVYSGNYSRIVIAREGGKTEVLDFHAGITEKRDKEAATELQQVVSSLYREGYELKSTFSEQNSYTANLIFIKPK
;
A
#
# COMPACT_ATOMS: atom_id res chain seq x y z
N MET A 1 28.15 -23.95 42.93
CA MET A 1 27.05 -23.02 42.57
C MET A 1 27.42 -22.03 41.44
N LYS A 2 28.36 -22.34 40.53
CA LYS A 2 28.74 -21.42 39.42
C LYS A 2 27.89 -21.58 38.14
N LYS A 3 27.22 -22.73 37.96
CA LYS A 3 26.43 -23.04 36.75
C LYS A 3 25.09 -22.30 36.68
N LEU A 4 24.53 -21.90 37.82
CA LEU A 4 23.27 -21.15 37.88
C LEU A 4 23.43 -19.70 37.40
N LEU A 5 24.58 -19.07 37.65
CA LEU A 5 24.86 -17.71 37.21
C LEU A 5 24.95 -17.61 35.68
N PHE A 6 25.44 -18.67 35.02
CA PHE A 6 25.56 -18.70 33.57
C PHE A 6 24.20 -18.77 32.87
N LEU A 7 23.25 -19.52 33.44
CA LEU A 7 21.87 -19.55 32.92
C LEU A 7 21.15 -18.21 33.10
N GLY A 8 21.37 -17.54 34.24
CA GLY A 8 20.82 -16.20 34.49
C GLY A 8 21.32 -15.16 33.49
N ALA A 9 22.62 -15.18 33.17
CA ALA A 9 23.20 -14.27 32.18
C ALA A 9 22.64 -14.49 30.76
N CYS A 10 22.46 -15.74 30.35
CA CYS A 10 21.84 -16.06 29.06
C CYS A 10 20.37 -15.63 28.98
N LEU A 11 19.62 -15.77 30.08
CA LEU A 11 18.22 -15.34 30.16
C LEU A 11 18.08 -13.81 30.12
N VAL A 12 18.99 -13.08 30.79
CA VAL A 12 19.02 -11.61 30.71
C VAL A 12 19.42 -11.14 29.31
N ALA A 13 20.37 -11.82 28.66
CA ALA A 13 20.74 -11.52 27.27
C ALA A 13 19.56 -11.77 26.29
N LEU A 14 18.82 -12.87 26.46
CA LEU A 14 17.61 -13.16 25.65
C LEU A 14 16.46 -12.19 25.93
N ALA A 15 16.25 -11.80 27.19
CA ALA A 15 15.23 -10.82 27.59
C ALA A 15 15.62 -9.38 27.20
N SER A 16 16.91 -9.11 26.99
CA SER A 16 17.41 -7.84 26.48
C SER A 16 17.41 -7.75 24.95
N SER A 17 16.84 -8.75 24.26
CA SER A 17 16.49 -8.56 22.85
C SER A 17 15.62 -7.30 22.79
N PRO A 18 16.07 -6.24 22.10
CA PRO A 18 15.27 -5.04 22.03
C PRO A 18 13.96 -5.48 21.44
N VAL A 19 12.87 -5.33 22.19
CA VAL A 19 11.55 -5.39 21.59
C VAL A 19 11.62 -4.35 20.51
N VAL A 20 11.69 -4.84 19.27
CA VAL A 20 11.51 -4.05 18.06
C VAL A 20 10.03 -3.68 18.06
N ALA A 21 9.62 -2.90 19.06
CA ALA A 21 8.46 -2.04 19.07
C ALA A 21 8.79 -0.93 18.08
N GLN A 22 8.93 -1.35 16.82
CA GLN A 22 9.24 -0.50 15.71
C GLN A 22 7.96 0.26 15.43
N THR A 23 7.94 1.45 16.00
CA THR A 23 7.17 2.63 15.64
C THR A 23 7.22 3.01 14.15
N GLY A 24 7.62 2.11 13.25
CA GLY A 24 7.36 2.23 11.82
C GLY A 24 6.03 1.56 11.54
N GLY A 25 4.98 2.34 11.24
CA GLY A 25 3.72 1.81 10.72
C GLY A 25 3.96 0.93 9.48
N ALA A 26 2.97 0.11 9.13
CA ALA A 26 3.00 -0.52 7.81
C ALA A 26 2.90 0.59 6.76
N ASP A 27 3.74 0.56 5.72
CA ASP A 27 3.74 1.57 4.67
C ASP A 27 2.44 1.43 3.86
N VAL A 28 1.57 2.44 3.99
CA VAL A 28 0.24 2.48 3.37
C VAL A 28 0.24 3.37 2.14
N VAL A 29 -0.31 2.84 1.05
CA VAL A 29 -0.60 3.58 -0.17
C VAL A 29 -2.10 3.54 -0.46
N VAL A 30 -2.67 4.72 -0.74
CA VAL A 30 -4.06 4.85 -1.18
C VAL A 30 -4.07 5.23 -2.64
N VAL A 31 -4.68 4.38 -3.46
CA VAL A 31 -4.92 4.66 -4.88
C VAL A 31 -6.38 5.05 -5.05
N ARG A 32 -6.62 6.28 -5.49
CA ARG A 32 -7.95 6.79 -5.82
C ARG A 32 -8.08 6.85 -7.34
N VAL A 33 -8.99 6.06 -7.89
CA VAL A 33 -9.32 6.02 -9.31
C VAL A 33 -10.61 6.80 -9.50
N TYR A 34 -10.58 7.83 -10.35
CA TYR A 34 -11.75 8.58 -10.76
C TYR A 34 -12.02 8.34 -12.24
N SER A 35 -13.23 7.88 -12.57
CA SER A 35 -13.66 7.53 -13.93
C SER A 35 -14.92 8.31 -14.33
N GLY A 36 -14.75 9.62 -14.51
CA GLY A 36 -15.79 10.54 -15.01
C GLY A 36 -15.30 11.32 -16.23
N ASN A 37 -15.79 12.55 -16.41
CA ASN A 37 -15.40 13.42 -17.54
C ASN A 37 -13.90 13.75 -17.57
N TYR A 38 -13.23 13.71 -16.43
CA TYR A 38 -11.78 13.86 -16.29
C TYR A 38 -11.23 12.68 -15.53
N SER A 39 -10.73 11.66 -16.21
CA SER A 39 -10.31 10.43 -15.54
C SER A 39 -8.88 10.55 -15.02
N ARG A 40 -8.66 10.11 -13.78
CA ARG A 40 -7.34 10.15 -13.16
C ARG A 40 -7.15 9.12 -12.07
N ILE A 41 -5.89 8.73 -11.90
CA ILE A 41 -5.43 7.90 -10.79
C ILE A 41 -4.57 8.79 -9.90
N VAL A 42 -4.93 8.86 -8.62
CA VAL A 42 -4.18 9.59 -7.60
C VAL A 42 -3.59 8.57 -6.65
N ILE A 43 -2.27 8.56 -6.51
CA ILE A 43 -1.53 7.66 -5.63
C ILE A 43 -1.00 8.50 -4.48
N ALA A 44 -1.58 8.33 -3.30
CA ALA A 44 -1.14 8.98 -2.07
C ALA A 44 -0.27 8.02 -1.27
N ARG A 45 0.93 8.46 -0.90
CA ARG A 45 1.91 7.72 -0.09
C ARG A 45 2.17 8.45 1.23
N GLU A 46 2.83 7.77 2.15
CA GLU A 46 3.24 8.38 3.43
C GLU A 46 4.07 9.67 3.24
N GLY A 47 3.97 10.58 4.21
CA GLY A 47 4.67 11.86 4.18
C GLY A 47 4.11 12.89 3.19
N GLY A 48 2.87 12.72 2.72
CA GLY A 48 2.17 13.69 1.88
C GLY A 48 2.58 13.68 0.40
N LYS A 49 3.38 12.70 -0.03
CA LYS A 49 3.74 12.53 -1.44
C LYS A 49 2.54 12.01 -2.22
N THR A 50 2.18 12.73 -3.27
CA THR A 50 1.05 12.37 -4.14
C THR A 50 1.52 12.37 -5.59
N GLU A 51 1.18 11.32 -6.33
CA GLU A 51 1.39 11.20 -7.76
C GLU A 51 0.01 11.22 -8.45
N VAL A 52 -0.10 11.96 -9.56
CA VAL A 52 -1.34 12.06 -10.34
C VAL A 52 -1.06 11.62 -11.76
N LEU A 53 -1.84 10.65 -12.22
CA LEU A 53 -1.81 10.11 -13.58
C LEU A 53 -3.17 10.41 -14.20
N ASP A 54 -3.18 11.32 -15.17
CA ASP A 54 -4.37 11.61 -15.96
C ASP A 54 -4.48 10.60 -17.10
N PHE A 55 -5.69 10.06 -17.31
CA PHE A 55 -5.95 9.07 -18.35
C PHE A 55 -7.28 9.32 -19.04
N HIS A 56 -7.46 8.73 -20.22
CA HIS A 56 -8.66 8.93 -21.03
C HIS A 56 -9.64 7.77 -20.83
N ALA A 57 -10.41 7.74 -19.73
CA ALA A 57 -11.49 6.77 -19.62
C ALA A 57 -12.64 7.12 -20.59
N GLY A 58 -13.43 6.11 -20.94
CA GLY A 58 -14.63 6.30 -21.72
C GLY A 58 -15.32 4.99 -22.05
N ILE A 59 -16.58 5.09 -22.45
CA ILE A 59 -17.45 3.94 -22.75
C ILE A 59 -17.13 3.23 -24.08
N THR A 60 -16.23 3.80 -24.88
CA THR A 60 -15.75 3.15 -26.11
C THR A 60 -14.78 2.05 -25.74
N GLU A 61 -14.85 0.90 -26.40
CA GLU A 61 -13.96 -0.25 -26.17
C GLU A 61 -12.47 0.13 -26.15
N LYS A 62 -12.03 1.02 -27.05
CA LYS A 62 -10.64 1.50 -27.10
C LYS A 62 -10.23 2.18 -25.79
N ARG A 63 -11.02 3.16 -25.33
CA ARG A 63 -10.73 3.92 -24.10
C ARG A 63 -10.84 3.05 -22.85
N ASP A 64 -11.78 2.11 -22.83
CA ASP A 64 -11.92 1.16 -21.74
C ASP A 64 -10.69 0.25 -21.61
N LYS A 65 -10.17 -0.25 -22.74
CA LYS A 65 -8.90 -1.01 -22.78
C LYS A 65 -7.69 -0.20 -22.34
N GLU A 66 -7.60 1.05 -22.78
CA GLU A 66 -6.53 1.97 -22.37
C GLU A 66 -6.57 2.21 -20.85
N ALA A 67 -7.75 2.57 -20.31
CA ALA A 67 -7.96 2.76 -18.87
C ALA A 67 -7.62 1.50 -18.04
N ALA A 68 -8.05 0.33 -18.49
CA ALA A 68 -7.75 -0.94 -17.84
C ALA A 68 -6.23 -1.23 -17.84
N THR A 69 -5.55 -0.96 -18.97
CA THR A 69 -4.10 -1.16 -19.10
C THR A 69 -3.33 -0.23 -18.17
N GLU A 70 -3.69 1.05 -18.11
CA GLU A 70 -3.03 2.02 -17.24
C GLU A 70 -3.23 1.69 -15.75
N LEU A 71 -4.45 1.33 -15.35
CA LEU A 71 -4.71 0.89 -13.98
C LEU A 71 -3.92 -0.39 -13.65
N GLN A 72 -3.86 -1.36 -14.58
CA GLN A 72 -3.06 -2.58 -14.40
C GLN A 72 -1.58 -2.25 -14.19
N GLN A 73 -1.01 -1.29 -14.93
CA GLN A 73 0.38 -0.87 -14.78
C GLN A 73 0.65 -0.27 -13.39
N VAL A 74 -0.24 0.60 -12.90
CA VAL A 74 -0.15 1.16 -11.54
C VAL A 74 -0.17 0.05 -10.49
N VAL A 75 -1.18 -0.83 -10.54
CA VAL A 75 -1.32 -1.92 -9.57
C VAL A 75 -0.11 -2.86 -9.63
N SER A 76 0.37 -3.19 -10.83
CA SER A 76 1.56 -4.03 -11.01
C SER A 76 2.83 -3.37 -10.50
N SER A 77 2.95 -2.04 -10.58
CA SER A 77 4.07 -1.31 -9.95
C SER A 77 4.05 -1.46 -8.44
N LEU A 78 2.89 -1.24 -7.81
CA LEU A 78 2.74 -1.38 -6.36
C LEU A 78 3.05 -2.80 -5.90
N TYR A 79 2.62 -3.82 -6.64
CA TYR A 79 2.98 -5.21 -6.35
C TYR A 79 4.48 -5.48 -6.46
N ARG A 80 5.17 -4.95 -7.48
CA ARG A 80 6.62 -5.06 -7.61
C ARG A 80 7.38 -4.33 -6.50
N GLU A 81 6.82 -3.24 -6.01
CA GLU A 81 7.33 -2.50 -4.85
C GLU A 81 7.11 -3.26 -3.52
N GLY A 82 6.38 -4.38 -3.53
CA GLY A 82 6.09 -5.22 -2.36
C GLY A 82 4.82 -4.85 -1.62
N TYR A 83 4.00 -3.95 -2.15
CA TYR A 83 2.69 -3.68 -1.58
C TYR A 83 1.70 -4.79 -1.91
N GLU A 84 0.74 -5.01 -1.02
CA GLU A 84 -0.37 -5.93 -1.22
C GLU A 84 -1.69 -5.18 -1.13
N LEU A 85 -2.65 -5.50 -2.00
CA LEU A 85 -4.00 -4.95 -1.91
C LEU A 85 -4.69 -5.52 -0.66
N LYS A 86 -5.15 -4.63 0.22
CA LYS A 86 -5.83 -5.02 1.46
C LYS A 86 -7.32 -4.71 1.47
N SER A 87 -7.75 -3.67 0.76
CA SER A 87 -9.16 -3.28 0.73
C SER A 87 -9.50 -2.46 -0.50
N THR A 88 -10.78 -2.50 -0.87
CA THR A 88 -11.37 -1.67 -1.92
C THR A 88 -12.70 -1.12 -1.45
N PHE A 89 -12.94 0.16 -1.69
CA PHE A 89 -14.23 0.78 -1.38
C PHE A 89 -14.55 1.91 -2.37
N SER A 90 -15.84 2.15 -2.57
CA SER A 90 -16.34 3.24 -3.41
C SER A 90 -17.45 3.97 -2.66
N GLU A 91 -17.60 5.25 -2.94
CA GLU A 91 -18.77 6.01 -2.48
C GLU A 91 -19.95 5.69 -3.40
N GLN A 92 -21.12 5.43 -2.81
CA GLN A 92 -22.34 5.11 -3.55
C GLN A 92 -22.68 6.27 -4.52
N ASN A 93 -22.94 5.94 -5.79
CA ASN A 93 -23.15 6.90 -6.89
C ASN A 93 -21.94 7.80 -7.23
N SER A 94 -20.72 7.47 -6.79
CA SER A 94 -19.52 8.17 -7.24
C SER A 94 -18.83 7.43 -8.38
N TYR A 95 -18.18 8.19 -9.26
CA TYR A 95 -17.23 7.68 -10.25
C TYR A 95 -15.86 7.36 -9.63
N THR A 96 -15.80 7.17 -8.31
CA THR A 96 -14.55 6.99 -7.56
C THR A 96 -14.47 5.59 -6.98
N ALA A 97 -13.34 4.92 -7.21
CA ALA A 97 -12.92 3.75 -6.46
C ALA A 97 -11.65 4.07 -5.67
N ASN A 98 -11.55 3.54 -4.46
CA ASN A 98 -10.37 3.64 -3.61
C ASN A 98 -9.83 2.24 -3.37
N LEU A 99 -8.52 2.07 -3.52
CA LEU A 99 -7.79 0.85 -3.25
C LEU A 99 -6.75 1.13 -2.17
N ILE A 100 -6.72 0.33 -1.12
CA ILE A 100 -5.74 0.42 -0.03
C ILE A 100 -4.70 -0.66 -0.21
N PHE A 101 -3.46 -0.25 -0.34
CA PHE A 101 -2.29 -1.10 -0.44
C PHE A 101 -1.44 -0.99 0.82
N ILE A 102 -0.95 -2.12 1.33
CA ILE A 102 -0.07 -2.16 2.50
C ILE A 102 1.15 -3.02 2.17
N LYS A 103 2.33 -2.49 2.46
CA LYS A 103 3.58 -3.26 2.39
C LYS A 103 3.84 -3.96 3.72
N PRO A 104 3.76 -5.30 3.80
CA PRO A 104 4.15 -6.03 5.00
C PRO A 104 5.65 -5.85 5.27
N LYS A 105 6.03 -5.89 6.55
CA LYS A 105 7.44 -5.84 6.98
C LYS A 105 8.15 -7.16 6.78
#